data_AF-A0A174EQK4-F1
#
_entry.id   AF-A0A174EQK4-F1
#
_cell.length_a   1.000
_cell.length_b   1.000
_cell.length_c   1.000
_cell.angle_alpha   90.00
_cell.angle_beta   90.00
_cell.angle_gamma   90.00
#
_symmetry.space_group_name_H-M   'P 1'
#
loop_
_entity.id
_entity.type
_entity.pdbx_description
1 polymer ?
#
loop_
_entity_poly.entity_id
_entity_poly.type
_entity_poly.pdbx_seq_one_letter_code
_entity_poly.pdbx_strand_id
1 'polypeptide(L)'
;MKPYIDREGNREWKFLGINRKSFNKSDVFKFADEVKVLIELLNGIVIQSQDEDRLNNIIRQKEKLEKLIIFFEPNIYEEYSEKVKILYFKMKKAKEEYNRVVEEKCFKDVIEEYKSIYEKSVIEYERGKLIRDKIKEELTKV
;
A
#
# COMPACT_ATOMS: atom_id res chain seq x y z
N MET A 1 19.86 15.08 -14.85
CA MET A 1 18.45 15.51 -15.05
C MET A 1 18.47 16.90 -15.67
N LYS A 2 17.82 17.12 -16.82
CA LYS A 2 17.65 18.47 -17.38
C LYS A 2 16.16 18.71 -17.64
N PRO A 3 15.59 19.84 -17.19
CA PRO A 3 14.21 20.18 -17.48
C PRO A 3 14.04 20.43 -18.98
N TYR A 4 12.90 20.00 -19.53
CA TYR A 4 12.44 20.47 -20.83
C TYR A 4 11.69 21.79 -20.61
N ILE A 5 11.92 22.75 -21.49
CA ILE A 5 11.22 24.03 -21.51
C ILE A 5 10.27 23.96 -22.69
N ASP A 6 8.97 24.10 -22.43
CA ASP A 6 7.98 24.13 -23.51
C ASP A 6 8.12 25.41 -24.35
N ARG A 7 7.32 25.52 -25.42
CA ARG A 7 7.38 26.65 -26.35
C ARG A 7 6.96 27.98 -25.71
N GLU A 8 6.39 27.94 -24.51
CA GLU A 8 5.91 29.08 -23.74
C GLU A 8 6.87 29.45 -22.59
N GLY A 9 8.00 28.74 -22.45
CA GLY A 9 9.00 29.03 -21.44
C GLY A 9 8.77 28.35 -20.09
N ASN A 10 7.74 27.51 -19.96
CA ASN A 10 7.45 26.82 -18.70
C ASN A 10 8.34 25.59 -18.54
N ARG A 11 8.93 25.45 -17.34
CA ARG A 11 9.71 24.27 -16.96
C ARG A 11 8.76 23.16 -16.51
N GLU A 12 8.37 22.31 -17.44
CA GLU A 12 7.62 21.10 -17.12
C GLU A 12 8.55 19.90 -16.93
N TRP A 13 8.36 19.19 -15.81
CA TRP A 13 8.98 17.89 -15.58
C TRP A 13 8.21 16.82 -16.35
N LYS A 14 8.55 16.58 -17.62
CA LYS A 14 8.14 15.32 -18.26
C LYS A 14 8.86 14.17 -17.55
N PHE A 15 8.08 13.30 -16.89
CA PHE A 15 8.55 12.01 -16.41
C PHE A 15 9.05 11.19 -17.60
N LEU A 16 10.33 11.34 -17.94
CA LEU A 16 11.03 10.43 -18.84
C LEU A 16 11.11 9.08 -18.15
N GLY A 17 10.53 8.08 -18.81
CA GLY A 17 10.13 6.81 -18.22
C GLY A 17 11.21 6.14 -17.38
N ILE A 18 10.81 5.75 -16.18
CA ILE A 18 11.57 4.86 -15.31
C ILE A 18 11.72 3.52 -16.06
N ASN A 19 12.95 3.00 -16.07
CA ASN A 19 13.34 1.72 -16.66
C ASN A 19 12.32 0.60 -16.34
N ARG A 20 12.01 -0.22 -17.36
CA ARG A 20 10.93 -1.23 -17.45
C ARG A 20 10.89 -2.29 -16.33
N LYS A 21 10.51 -1.90 -15.12
CA LYS A 21 9.66 -2.68 -14.22
C LYS A 21 8.53 -1.72 -13.82
N SER A 22 7.35 -1.92 -14.37
CA SER A 22 6.16 -1.21 -13.90
C SER A 22 6.05 -1.49 -12.40
N PHE A 23 6.20 -0.46 -11.56
CA PHE A 23 5.91 -0.60 -10.14
C PHE A 23 4.49 -1.15 -10.01
N ASN A 24 4.33 -2.23 -9.26
CA ASN A 24 3.00 -2.71 -8.97
C ASN A 24 2.32 -1.68 -8.04
N LYS A 25 0.99 -1.61 -8.06
CA LYS A 25 0.25 -0.60 -7.30
C LYS A 25 0.54 -0.65 -5.79
N SER A 26 0.82 -1.84 -5.26
CA SER A 26 1.19 -2.04 -3.85
C SER A 26 2.55 -1.43 -3.50
N ASP A 27 3.54 -1.50 -4.40
CA ASP A 27 4.85 -0.87 -4.20
C ASP A 27 4.72 0.65 -4.15
N VAL A 28 3.84 1.22 -4.98
CA VAL A 28 3.54 2.66 -5.00
C VAL A 28 2.86 3.09 -3.70
N PHE A 29 1.89 2.32 -3.20
CA PHE A 29 1.22 2.59 -1.92
C PHE A 29 2.19 2.57 -0.74
N LYS A 30 3.02 1.52 -0.65
CA LYS A 30 4.03 1.42 0.41
C LYS A 30 5.00 2.60 0.38
N PHE A 31 5.42 3.01 -0.81
CA PHE A 31 6.28 4.18 -0.96
C PHE A 31 5.57 5.45 -0.50
N ALA A 32 4.30 5.65 -0.88
CA ALA A 32 3.52 6.79 -0.44
C ALA A 32 3.36 6.85 1.09
N ASP A 33 3.11 5.70 1.75
CA ASP A 33 3.03 5.59 3.21
C ASP A 33 4.34 5.97 3.90
N GLU A 34 5.48 5.46 3.42
CA GLU A 34 6.81 5.81 3.97
C GLU A 34 7.13 7.31 3.81
N VAL A 35 6.75 7.91 2.67
CA VAL A 35 6.91 9.36 2.47
C VAL A 35 5.97 10.15 3.39
N LYS A 36 4.76 9.66 3.65
CA LYS A 36 3.82 10.28 4.60
C LYS A 36 4.39 10.28 6.02
N VAL A 37 4.93 9.15 6.48
CA VAL A 37 5.64 9.05 7.77
C VAL A 37 6.80 10.04 7.82
N LEU A 38 7.60 10.15 6.75
CA LEU A 38 8.70 11.11 6.69
C LEU A 38 8.20 12.56 6.81
N ILE A 39 7.12 12.94 6.14
CA ILE A 39 6.55 14.29 6.23
C ILE A 39 6.01 14.57 7.64
N GLU A 40 5.35 13.59 8.27
CA GLU A 40 4.89 13.70 9.66
C GLU A 40 6.07 13.89 10.63
N LEU A 41 7.17 13.16 10.44
CA LEU A 41 8.38 13.35 11.24
C LEU A 41 9.02 14.72 11.02
N LEU A 42 8.89 15.30 9.82
CA LEU A 42 9.34 16.65 9.50
C LEU A 42 8.37 17.73 10.04
N ASN A 43 7.13 17.37 10.40
CA ASN A 43 6.19 18.29 11.02
C ASN A 43 6.64 18.60 12.46
N GLY A 44 6.87 19.88 12.75
CA GLY A 44 7.35 20.33 14.06
C GLY A 44 8.88 20.43 14.18
N ILE A 45 9.64 20.02 13.16
CA ILE A 45 11.08 20.31 13.09
C ILE A 45 11.27 21.72 12.56
N VAL A 46 11.95 22.57 13.32
CA VAL A 46 12.38 23.90 12.86
C VAL A 46 13.59 23.72 11.94
N ILE A 47 13.38 23.85 10.63
CA ILE A 47 14.46 23.82 9.65
C ILE A 47 15.06 25.23 9.57
N GLN A 48 16.30 25.38 10.06
CA GLN A 48 17.05 26.64 10.00
C GLN A 48 18.12 26.56 8.92
N SER A 49 18.20 27.60 8.09
CA SER A 49 19.22 27.75 7.05
C SER A 49 19.61 29.22 6.98
N GLN A 50 20.91 29.49 6.82
CA GLN A 50 21.42 30.84 6.52
C GLN A 50 21.16 31.26 5.07
N ASP A 51 20.80 30.29 4.23
CA ASP A 51 20.43 30.44 2.83
C ASP A 51 18.90 30.31 2.71
N GLU A 52 18.25 31.45 2.47
CA GLU A 52 16.79 31.58 2.37
C GLU A 52 16.24 30.86 1.12
N ASP A 53 16.99 30.83 0.02
CA ASP A 53 16.62 30.12 -1.20
C ASP A 53 16.60 28.61 -0.98
N ARG A 54 17.57 28.08 -0.22
CA ARG A 54 17.56 26.67 0.20
C ARG A 54 16.35 26.33 1.06
N LEU A 55 16.00 27.19 2.02
CA LEU A 55 14.85 26.98 2.89
C LEU A 55 13.55 26.95 2.07
N ASN A 56 13.37 27.93 1.17
CA ASN A 56 12.21 28.01 0.29
C ASN A 56 12.08 26.80 -0.64
N ASN A 57 13.20 26.25 -1.13
CA ASN A 57 13.19 25.04 -1.94
C ASN A 57 12.76 23.79 -1.14
N ILE A 58 13.17 23.67 0.12
CA ILE A 58 12.76 22.56 1.00
C ILE A 58 11.25 22.63 1.26
N ILE A 59 10.73 23.82 1.60
CA ILE A 59 9.30 24.03 1.86
C ILE A 59 8.48 23.67 0.61
N ARG A 60 8.87 24.17 -0.58
CA ARG A 60 8.20 23.85 -1.84
C ARG A 60 8.21 22.35 -2.16
N GLN A 61 9.32 21.66 -1.89
CA GLN A 61 9.37 20.22 -2.12
C GLN A 61 8.49 19.43 -1.16
N LYS A 62 8.40 19.86 0.10
CA LYS A 62 7.48 19.27 1.07
C LYS A 62 6.03 19.40 0.58
N GLU A 63 5.59 20.61 0.22
CA GLU A 63 4.22 20.84 -0.31
C GLU A 63 3.92 20.01 -1.56
N LYS A 64 4.91 19.86 -2.45
CA LYS A 64 4.77 19.03 -3.65
C LYS A 64 4.58 17.56 -3.29
N LEU A 65 5.32 17.04 -2.31
CA LEU A 65 5.18 15.66 -1.85
C LEU A 65 3.84 15.42 -1.16
N GLU A 66 3.37 16.36 -0.34
CA GLU A 66 2.04 16.29 0.30
C GLU A 66 0.93 16.15 -0.74
N LYS A 67 0.97 16.95 -1.82
CA LYS A 67 0.00 16.85 -2.92
C LYS A 67 0.09 15.53 -3.68
N LEU A 68 1.31 15.04 -3.92
CA LEU A 68 1.53 13.79 -4.66
C LEU A 68 1.06 12.58 -3.84
N ILE A 69 1.25 12.56 -2.52
CA ILE A 69 0.80 11.45 -1.67
C ILE A 69 -0.70 11.23 -1.82
N ILE A 70 -1.51 12.30 -1.77
CA ILE A 70 -2.97 12.20 -1.92
C ILE A 70 -3.35 11.51 -3.24
N PHE A 71 -2.62 11.78 -4.32
CA PHE A 71 -2.88 11.15 -5.61
C PHE A 71 -2.56 9.64 -5.62
N PHE A 72 -1.64 9.21 -4.76
CA PHE A 72 -1.24 7.82 -4.63
C PHE A 72 -1.91 7.10 -3.45
N GLU A 73 -2.75 7.78 -2.66
CA GLU A 73 -3.49 7.11 -1.59
C GLU A 73 -4.44 6.06 -2.20
N PRO A 74 -4.47 4.83 -1.64
CA PRO A 74 -5.39 3.81 -2.10
C PRO A 74 -6.82 4.28 -1.87
N ASN A 75 -7.70 4.09 -2.86
CA ASN A 75 -9.13 4.25 -2.60
C ASN A 75 -9.65 3.10 -1.71
N ILE A 76 -10.85 3.29 -1.16
CA ILE A 76 -11.48 2.31 -0.25
C ILE A 76 -11.56 0.90 -0.85
N TYR A 77 -11.78 0.76 -2.15
CA TYR A 77 -11.81 -0.55 -2.80
C TYR A 77 -10.42 -1.19 -2.87
N GLU A 78 -9.39 -0.41 -3.15
CA GLU A 78 -8.00 -0.85 -3.25
C GLU A 78 -7.47 -1.30 -1.89
N GLU A 79 -7.75 -0.55 -0.83
CA GLU A 79 -7.41 -0.96 0.53
C GLU A 79 -8.03 -2.32 0.88
N TYR A 80 -9.34 -2.48 0.63
CA TYR A 80 -10.03 -3.72 0.94
C TYR A 80 -9.59 -4.87 0.03
N SER A 81 -9.21 -4.58 -1.22
CA SER A 81 -8.66 -5.58 -2.13
C SER A 81 -7.33 -6.14 -1.64
N GLU A 82 -6.42 -5.29 -1.17
CA GLU A 82 -5.15 -5.76 -0.57
C GLU A 82 -5.38 -6.46 0.78
N LYS A 83 -6.30 -5.97 1.63
CA LYS A 83 -6.69 -6.68 2.87
C LYS A 83 -7.18 -8.10 2.57
N VAL A 84 -8.07 -8.27 1.59
CA VAL A 84 -8.60 -9.59 1.20
C VAL A 84 -7.52 -10.50 0.64
N LYS A 85 -6.58 -9.95 -0.13
CA LYS A 85 -5.42 -10.71 -0.65
C LYS A 85 -4.52 -11.21 0.49
N ILE A 86 -4.27 -10.40 1.51
CA ILE A 86 -3.54 -10.83 2.72
C ILE A 86 -4.28 -11.96 3.44
N LEU A 87 -5.60 -11.82 3.63
CA LEU A 87 -6.43 -12.85 4.25
C LEU A 87 -6.40 -14.17 3.46
N TYR A 88 -6.46 -14.10 2.13
CA TYR A 88 -6.33 -15.26 1.25
C TYR A 88 -5.00 -15.99 1.47
N PHE A 89 -3.88 -15.27 1.52
CA PHE A 89 -2.58 -15.88 1.78
C PHE A 89 -2.47 -16.50 3.17
N LYS A 90 -3.03 -15.85 4.20
CA LYS A 90 -3.11 -16.43 5.54
C LYS A 90 -3.91 -17.73 5.56
N MET A 91 -5.08 -17.73 4.90
CA MET A 91 -5.92 -18.92 4.77
C MET A 91 -5.20 -20.06 4.04
N LYS A 92 -4.53 -19.75 2.93
CA LYS A 92 -3.74 -20.74 2.16
C LYS A 92 -2.65 -21.36 3.03
N LYS A 93 -1.88 -20.54 3.76
CA LYS A 93 -0.84 -21.01 4.68
C LYS A 93 -1.40 -21.87 5.81
N ALA A 94 -2.52 -21.46 6.41
CA ALA A 94 -3.18 -22.23 7.47
C ALA A 94 -3.66 -23.60 6.97
N LYS A 95 -4.15 -23.68 5.72
CA LYS A 95 -4.53 -24.94 5.07
C LYS A 95 -3.34 -25.86 4.86
N GLU A 96 -2.24 -25.33 4.33
CA GLU A 96 -1.00 -26.08 4.10
C GLU A 96 -0.47 -26.66 5.41
N GLU A 97 -0.48 -25.86 6.47
CA GLU A 97 -0.04 -26.26 7.80
C GLU A 97 -0.95 -27.33 8.43
N TYR A 98 -2.28 -27.18 8.31
CA TYR A 98 -3.23 -28.20 8.73
C TYR A 98 -3.01 -29.53 8.00
N ASN A 99 -2.84 -29.49 6.67
CA ASN A 99 -2.57 -30.69 5.89
C ASN A 99 -1.26 -31.36 6.34
N ARG A 100 -0.21 -30.57 6.60
CA ARG A 100 1.07 -31.09 7.09
C ARG A 100 0.90 -31.86 8.41
N VAL A 101 0.22 -31.28 9.41
CA VAL A 101 0.05 -31.95 10.72
C VAL A 101 -0.83 -33.22 10.63
N VAL A 102 -1.76 -33.26 9.68
CA VAL A 102 -2.55 -34.47 9.39
C VAL A 102 -1.67 -35.56 8.75
N GLU A 103 -0.84 -35.19 7.78
CA GLU A 103 0.08 -36.10 7.09
C GLU A 103 1.16 -36.66 8.03
N GLU A 104 1.70 -35.81 8.91
CA GLU A 104 2.67 -36.17 9.96
C GLU A 104 2.07 -37.03 11.07
N LYS A 105 0.74 -37.26 11.05
CA LYS A 105 0.00 -38.03 12.07
C LYS A 105 0.26 -37.51 13.49
N CYS A 106 0.27 -36.18 13.64
CA CYS A 106 0.41 -35.51 14.92
C CYS A 106 -0.68 -35.95 15.92
N PHE A 107 -0.47 -35.62 17.20
CA PHE A 107 -1.47 -35.84 18.24
C PHE A 107 -2.82 -35.22 17.84
N LYS A 108 -3.92 -35.90 18.20
CA LYS A 108 -5.28 -35.48 17.82
C LYS A 108 -5.58 -34.03 18.23
N ASP A 109 -5.13 -33.62 19.41
CA ASP A 109 -5.35 -32.26 19.92
C ASP A 109 -4.65 -31.20 19.05
N VAL A 110 -3.44 -31.51 18.56
CA VAL A 110 -2.70 -30.64 17.64
C VAL A 110 -3.41 -30.54 16.30
N ILE A 111 -3.91 -31.66 15.75
CA ILE A 111 -4.66 -31.65 14.50
C ILE A 111 -5.92 -30.77 14.62
N GLU A 112 -6.67 -30.87 15.73
CA GLU A 112 -7.88 -30.07 15.94
C GLU A 112 -7.56 -28.58 16.13
N GLU A 113 -6.45 -28.23 16.79
CA GLU A 113 -5.98 -26.85 16.91
C GLU A 113 -5.73 -26.22 15.53
N TYR A 114 -4.93 -26.88 14.69
CA TYR A 114 -4.62 -26.38 13.34
C TYR A 114 -5.84 -26.36 12.42
N LYS A 115 -6.79 -27.29 12.60
CA LYS A 115 -8.08 -27.26 11.91
C LYS A 115 -8.87 -26.02 12.29
N SER A 116 -8.96 -25.70 13.58
CA SER A 116 -9.65 -24.50 14.06
C SER A 116 -9.01 -23.21 13.53
N ILE A 117 -7.68 -23.14 13.48
CA ILE A 117 -6.95 -22.02 12.87
C ILE A 117 -7.32 -21.87 11.40
N TYR A 118 -7.33 -22.98 10.65
CA TYR A 118 -7.72 -22.97 9.25
C TYR A 118 -9.17 -22.52 9.07
N GLU A 119 -10.13 -23.09 9.79
CA GLU A 119 -11.55 -22.72 9.71
C GLU A 119 -11.77 -21.23 10.03
N LYS A 120 -11.12 -20.72 11.08
CA LYS A 120 -11.16 -19.29 11.40
C LYS A 120 -10.63 -18.42 10.26
N SER A 121 -9.51 -18.81 9.66
CA SER A 121 -8.93 -18.07 8.54
C SER A 121 -9.82 -18.06 7.28
N VAL A 122 -10.58 -19.13 7.04
CA VAL A 122 -11.59 -19.20 5.95
C VAL A 122 -12.69 -18.19 6.21
N ILE A 123 -13.26 -18.16 7.42
CA ILE A 123 -14.33 -17.23 7.80
C ILE A 123 -13.86 -15.77 7.65
N GLU A 124 -12.65 -15.46 8.11
CA GLU A 124 -12.09 -14.11 7.98
C GLU A 124 -11.93 -13.71 6.51
N TYR A 125 -11.39 -14.59 5.67
CA TYR A 125 -11.26 -14.35 4.23
C TYR A 125 -12.61 -14.13 3.55
N GLU A 126 -13.60 -14.98 3.80
CA GLU A 126 -14.93 -14.88 3.21
C GLU A 126 -15.64 -13.57 3.60
N ARG A 127 -15.56 -13.18 4.87
CA ARG A 127 -16.09 -11.90 5.36
C ARG A 127 -15.40 -10.72 4.68
N GLY A 128 -14.08 -10.73 4.61
CA GLY A 128 -13.31 -9.69 3.91
C GLY A 128 -13.71 -9.58 2.44
N LYS A 129 -13.80 -10.73 1.76
CA LYS A 129 -14.19 -10.82 0.34
C LYS A 129 -15.57 -10.21 0.11
N LEU A 130 -16.54 -10.55 0.95
CA LEU A 130 -17.91 -10.03 0.88
C LEU A 130 -17.97 -8.51 1.04
N ILE A 131 -17.18 -7.95 1.96
CA ILE A 131 -17.10 -6.49 2.13
C ILE A 131 -16.51 -5.82 0.90
N ARG A 132 -15.38 -6.33 0.39
CA ARG A 132 -14.74 -5.82 -0.84
C ARG A 132 -15.69 -5.86 -2.03
N ASP A 133 -16.44 -6.95 -2.19
CA ASP A 133 -17.37 -7.12 -3.31
C ASP A 133 -18.53 -6.12 -3.22
N LYS A 134 -19.08 -5.89 -2.02
CA LYS A 134 -20.07 -4.81 -1.80
C LYS A 134 -19.52 -3.43 -2.12
N ILE A 135 -18.29 -3.11 -1.71
CA ILE A 135 -17.64 -1.83 -2.04
C ILE A 135 -17.53 -1.66 -3.55
N LYS A 136 -17.12 -2.72 -4.26
CA LYS A 136 -17.03 -2.71 -5.72
C LYS A 136 -18.38 -2.42 -6.36
N GLU A 137 -19.43 -3.10 -5.90
CA GLU A 137 -20.79 -2.90 -6.40
C GLU A 137 -21.24 -1.45 -6.23
N GLU A 138 -21.07 -0.87 -5.04
CA GLU A 138 -21.45 0.53 -4.78
C GLU A 138 -20.68 1.52 -5.67
N LEU A 139 -19.37 1.30 -5.88
CA LEU A 139 -18.55 2.16 -6.75
C LEU A 139 -18.91 2.04 -8.24
N THR A 140 -19.54 0.95 -8.66
CA THR A 140 -19.92 0.70 -10.07
C THR A 140 -21.36 1.13 -10.37
N LYS A 141 -22.14 1.53 -9.37
CA LYS A 141 -23.52 2.03 -9.53
C LYS A 141 -23.58 3.50 -10.00
N VAL A 142 -22.45 4.20 -10.00
CA VAL A 142 -22.27 5.60 -10.44
C VAL A 142 -21.85 5.61 -11.90
#